data_AF-A0A5S9M9Q3-F1
#
_entry.id   AF-A0A5S9M9Q3-F1
#
_cell.length_a   1.000
_cell.length_b   1.000
_cell.length_c   1.000
_cell.angle_alpha   90.00
_cell.angle_beta   90.00
_cell.angle_gamma   90.00
#
_symmetry.space_group_name_H-M   'P 1'
#
loop_
_entity.id
_entity.type
_entity.pdbx_description
1 polymer ?
#
loop_
_entity_poly.entity_id
_entity_poly.type
_entity_poly.pdbx_seq_one_letter_code
_entity_poly.pdbx_strand_id
1 'polypeptide(L)'
;MLNWIHQHYHEKILLQDIARAGQLSRSECCRSFKDILKKSPMHYVNEYRIQQSLILLQEPDLNITEIAYQVGFNSTKLFYQFV
;
A
#
# COMPACT_ATOMS: atom_id res chain seq x y z
N MET A 1 1.08 9.50 -9.19
CA MET A 1 0.90 8.11 -8.70
C MET A 1 1.49 7.90 -7.30
N LEU A 2 2.81 7.93 -7.09
CA LEU A 2 3.40 7.61 -5.77
C LEU A 2 2.93 8.54 -4.63
N ASN A 3 2.93 9.85 -4.86
CA ASN A 3 2.41 10.82 -3.89
C ASN A 3 0.96 10.53 -3.49
N TRP A 4 0.12 10.16 -4.47
CA TRP A 4 -1.27 9.80 -4.21
C TRP A 4 -1.37 8.53 -3.34
N ILE A 5 -0.54 7.51 -3.61
CA ILE A 5 -0.45 6.32 -2.74
C ILE A 5 -0.06 6.72 -1.32
N HIS A 6 0.94 7.58 -1.14
CA HIS A 6 1.39 8.01 0.19
C HIS A 6 0.32 8.77 0.98
N GLN A 7 -0.61 9.44 0.30
CA GLN A 7 -1.71 10.16 0.93
C GLN A 7 -2.91 9.24 1.24
N HIS A 8 -3.13 8.19 0.45
CA HIS A 8 -4.33 7.35 0.52
C HIS A 8 -4.07 5.90 0.95
N TYR A 9 -2.84 5.53 1.32
CA TYR A 9 -2.47 4.12 1.59
C TYR A 9 -3.35 3.43 2.64
N HIS A 10 -3.87 4.18 3.61
CA HIS A 10 -4.72 3.67 4.68
C HIS A 10 -6.14 3.31 4.20
N GLU A 11 -6.54 3.77 3.01
CA GLU A 11 -7.86 3.52 2.43
C GLU A 11 -7.89 2.24 1.59
N LYS A 12 -9.09 1.85 1.14
CA LYS A 12 -9.24 0.78 0.16
C LYS A 12 -8.81 1.29 -1.23
N ILE A 13 -7.59 0.96 -1.63
CA ILE A 13 -7.04 1.29 -2.96
C ILE A 13 -7.32 0.17 -3.97
N LEU A 14 -7.82 0.54 -5.15
CA LEU A 14 -7.84 -0.31 -6.35
C LEU A 14 -6.77 0.16 -7.35
N LEU A 15 -6.32 -0.76 -8.22
CA LEU A 15 -5.40 -0.42 -9.31
C LEU A 15 -5.92 0.72 -10.20
N GLN A 16 -7.25 0.81 -10.39
CA GLN A 16 -7.86 1.87 -11.18
C GLN A 16 -7.67 3.26 -10.55
N ASP A 17 -7.63 3.36 -9.22
CA ASP A 17 -7.45 4.63 -8.53
C ASP A 17 -6.04 5.17 -8.72
N ILE A 18 -5.04 4.28 -8.59
CA ILE A 18 -3.63 4.60 -8.84
C ILE A 18 -3.43 5.05 -10.29
N ALA A 19 -4.02 4.30 -11.23
CA ALA A 19 -3.94 4.61 -12.65
C ALA A 19 -4.57 5.98 -12.97
N ARG A 20 -5.75 6.27 -12.39
CA ARG A 20 -6.42 7.58 -12.51
C ARG A 20 -5.57 8.71 -11.96
N ALA A 21 -4.91 8.52 -10.82
CA ALA A 21 -3.99 9.50 -10.23
C ALA A 21 -2.73 9.76 -11.10
N GLY A 22 -2.45 8.90 -12.08
CA GLY A 22 -1.41 9.10 -13.10
C GLY A 22 -1.95 9.52 -14.47
N GLN A 23 -3.27 9.63 -14.64
CA GLN A 23 -3.93 9.78 -15.95
C GLN A 23 -3.56 8.66 -16.94
N LEU A 24 -3.40 7.44 -16.43
CA LEU A 24 -3.00 6.26 -17.19
C LEU A 24 -4.13 5.23 -17.26
N SER A 25 -4.09 4.39 -18.28
CA SER A 25 -4.79 3.11 -18.23
C SER A 25 -4.18 2.18 -17.17
N ARG A 26 -4.92 1.14 -16.77
CA ARG A 26 -4.41 0.11 -15.83
C ARG A 26 -3.14 -0.57 -16.37
N SER A 27 -3.08 -0.82 -17.68
CA SER A 27 -1.94 -1.48 -18.33
C SER A 27 -0.70 -0.60 -18.32
N GLU A 28 -0.84 0.69 -18.63
CA GLU A 28 0.25 1.66 -18.55
C GLU A 28 0.73 1.84 -17.13
N CYS A 29 -0.18 1.96 -16.16
CA CYS A 29 0.18 2.01 -14.73
C CYS A 29 1.01 0.79 -14.32
N CYS A 30 0.58 -0.42 -14.68
CA CYS A 30 1.34 -1.64 -14.39
C CYS A 30 2.72 -1.64 -15.08
N ARG A 31 2.81 -1.21 -16.33
CA ARG A 31 4.08 -1.09 -17.06
C ARG A 31 5.01 -0.08 -16.39
N SER A 32 4.53 1.12 -16.07
CA SER A 32 5.34 2.16 -15.40
C SER A 32 5.92 1.66 -14.07
N PHE A 33 5.11 1.01 -13.23
CA PHE A 33 5.61 0.45 -11.96
C PHE A 33 6.59 -0.70 -12.19
N LYS A 34 6.33 -1.59 -13.16
CA LYS A 34 7.25 -2.68 -13.49
C LYS A 34 8.58 -2.17 -14.05
N ASP A 35 8.57 -1.12 -14.86
CA ASP A 35 9.77 -0.61 -15.52
C ASP A 35 10.65 0.19 -14.54
N ILE A 36 10.03 1.03 -13.71
CA ILE A 36 10.72 1.95 -12.80
C ILE A 36 11.01 1.29 -11.44
N LEU A 37 10.02 0.61 -10.85
CA LEU A 37 10.10 0.08 -9.48
C LEU A 37 10.25 -1.44 -9.42
N LYS A 38 10.26 -2.12 -10.57
CA LYS A 38 10.38 -3.60 -10.69
C LYS A 38 9.32 -4.37 -9.91
N LYS A 39 8.15 -3.76 -9.68
CA LYS A 39 7.05 -4.35 -8.92
C LYS A 39 5.68 -3.93 -9.47
N SER A 40 4.62 -4.61 -9.05
CA SER A 40 3.26 -4.18 -9.41
C SER A 40 2.81 -3.00 -8.54
N PRO A 41 1.84 -2.18 -9.00
CA PRO A 41 1.31 -1.07 -8.20
C PRO A 41 0.78 -1.51 -6.84
N MET A 42 0.04 -2.63 -6.78
CA MET A 42 -0.50 -3.14 -5.52
C MET A 42 0.58 -3.71 -4.59
N HIS A 43 1.66 -4.27 -5.15
CA HIS A 43 2.79 -4.69 -4.34
C HIS A 43 3.47 -3.49 -3.66
N TYR A 44 3.66 -2.40 -4.39
CA TYR A 44 4.18 -1.15 -3.83
C TYR A 44 3.29 -0.58 -2.71
N VAL A 45 1.97 -0.59 -2.89
CA VAL A 45 1.02 -0.19 -1.84
C VAL A 45 1.25 -1.00 -0.57
N ASN A 46 1.30 -2.34 -0.68
CA ASN A 46 1.49 -3.19 0.49
C ASN A 46 2.84 -2.97 1.18
N GLU A 47 3.94 -2.87 0.43
CA GLU A 47 5.25 -2.54 1.01
C GLU A 47 5.22 -1.20 1.75
N TYR A 48 4.60 -0.18 1.18
CA TYR A 48 4.49 1.13 1.82
C TYR A 48 3.67 1.05 3.11
N ARG A 49 2.56 0.30 3.11
CA ARG A 49 1.76 0.04 4.33
C ARG A 49 2.57 -0.63 5.42
N ILE A 50 3.41 -1.61 5.07
CA ILE A 50 4.32 -2.25 6.02
C ILE A 50 5.31 -1.22 6.58
N GLN A 51 5.92 -0.40 5.72
CA GLN A 51 6.83 0.65 6.18
C GLN A 51 6.16 1.60 7.19
N GLN A 52 4.91 2.00 6.96
CA GLN A 52 4.16 2.82 7.92
C GLN A 52 3.82 2.05 9.20
N SER A 53 3.51 0.75 9.10
CA SER A 53 3.21 -0.08 10.26
C SER A 53 4.40 -0.24 11.21
N LEU A 54 5.63 -0.26 10.69
CA LEU A 54 6.85 -0.36 11.49
C LEU A 54 7.01 0.82 12.46
N ILE A 55 6.47 1.99 12.11
CA ILE A 55 6.46 3.17 12.98
C ILE A 55 5.46 2.95 14.12
N LEU A 56 4.26 2.48 13.80
CA LEU A 56 3.20 2.21 14.77
C LEU A 56 3.51 1.03 15.70
N LEU A 57 4.30 0.05 15.23
CA LEU A 57 4.74 -1.09 16.04
C LEU A 57 5.69 -0.70 17.19
N GLN A 58 6.22 0.54 17.18
CA GLN A 58 7.02 1.07 18.30
C GLN A 58 6.13 1.59 19.43
N GLU A 59 4.83 1.78 19.20
CA GLU A 59 3.87 2.25 20.19
C GLU A 59 3.39 1.05 21.05
N PRO A 60 3.69 1.02 22.35
CA PRO A 60 3.44 -0.15 23.21
C PRO A 60 1.95 -0.45 23.43
N ASP A 61 1.08 0.53 23.22
CA ASP A 61 -0.37 0.42 23.47
C ASP A 61 -1.17 -0.04 22.25
N LEU A 62 -0.54 -0.14 21.06
CA LEU A 62 -1.20 -0.58 19.84
C LEU A 62 -0.97 -2.07 19.61
N ASN A 63 -2.05 -2.83 19.48
CA ASN A 63 -1.95 -4.23 19.08
C ASN A 63 -1.83 -4.37 17.56
N ILE A 64 -1.23 -5.47 17.12
CA ILE A 64 -0.94 -5.73 15.69
C ILE A 64 -2.18 -5.75 14.78
N THR A 65 -3.35 -6.14 15.30
CA THR A 65 -4.60 -6.15 14.55
C THR A 65 -5.06 -4.72 14.26
N GLU A 66 -5.00 -3.86 15.28
CA GLU A 66 -5.31 -2.43 15.16
C GLU A 66 -4.37 -1.76 14.16
N ILE A 67 -3.07 -2.02 14.26
CA ILE A 67 -2.05 -1.48 13.34
C ILE A 67 -2.34 -1.91 11.90
N ALA A 68 -2.65 -3.20 11.68
CA ALA A 68 -2.96 -3.71 10.34
C ALA A 68 -4.16 -2.97 9.72
N TYR A 69 -5.22 -2.72 10.49
CA TYR A 69 -6.38 -1.96 10.02
C TYR A 69 -6.05 -0.48 9.79
N GLN A 70 -5.30 0.17 10.68
CA GLN A 70 -4.91 1.58 10.55
C GLN A 70 -4.08 1.86 9.29
N VAL A 71 -3.20 0.94 8.89
CA VAL A 71 -2.42 1.08 7.65
C VAL A 71 -3.16 0.56 6.41
N GLY A 72 -4.43 0.15 6.55
CA GLY A 72 -5.31 -0.18 5.41
C GLY A 72 -5.31 -1.65 4.97
N PHE A 73 -4.79 -2.58 5.76
CA PHE A 73 -5.00 -4.01 5.51
C PHE A 73 -6.40 -4.42 5.97
N ASN A 74 -7.13 -5.12 5.10
CA ASN A 74 -8.47 -5.65 5.42
C ASN A 74 -8.40 -7.01 6.14
N SER A 75 -7.20 -7.56 6.34
CA SER A 75 -6.97 -8.83 7.02
C SER A 75 -5.57 -8.88 7.60
N THR A 76 -5.48 -9.24 8.89
CA THR A 76 -4.22 -9.52 9.57
C THR A 76 -3.42 -10.63 8.90
N LYS A 77 -4.08 -11.62 8.28
CA LYS A 77 -3.39 -12.68 7.53
C LYS A 77 -2.58 -12.12 6.35
N LEU A 78 -3.13 -11.16 5.62
CA LEU A 78 -2.42 -10.52 4.52
C LEU A 78 -1.26 -9.68 5.06
N PHE A 79 -1.44 -9.01 6.20
CA PHE A 79 -0.38 -8.26 6.88
C PHE A 79 0.81 -9.16 7.28
N TYR A 80 0.54 -10.29 7.96
CA TYR A 80 1.57 -11.26 8.36
C TYR A 80 2.34 -11.88 7.18
N GLN A 81 1.86 -11.79 5.94
CA GLN A 81 2.60 -12.28 4.77
C GLN A 81 3.78 -11.34 4.39
N PHE A 82 3.73 -10.07 4.79
CA PHE A 82 4.72 -9.06 4.41
C PHE A 82 5.59 -8.56 5.57
N VAL A 83 5.28 -8.95 6.81
CA VAL A 83 6.11 -8.70 8.01
C VAL A 83 7.05 -9.87 8.23
#